data_AF-A0A537NUI0-F1
#
_entry.id   AF-A0A537NUI0-F1
#
_cell.length_a   1.000
_cell.length_b   1.000
_cell.length_c   1.000
_cell.angle_alpha   90.00
_cell.angle_beta   90.00
_cell.angle_gamma   90.00
#
_symmetry.space_group_name_H-M   'P 1'
#
loop_
_entity.id
_entity.type
_entity.pdbx_description
1 polymer ?
#
loop_
_entity_poly.entity_id
_entity_poly.type
_entity_poly.pdbx_seq_one_letter_code
_entity_poly.pdbx_strand_id
1 'polypeptide(L)'
;MNAEIRPIKTAAETALAANFAAIRPALPGAGSVAALREHAFKRFDAAGLPHRRVEEWKYTDLRALMRDAMPLAGPPDAAAKAR
;
A
#
# COMPACT_ATOMS: atom_id res chain seq x y z
N MET A 1 -22.73 16.46 -15.99
CA MET A 1 -21.39 15.83 -16.06
C MET A 1 -20.75 15.99 -14.70
N ASN A 2 -20.60 14.91 -13.92
CA ASN A 2 -19.91 14.96 -12.63
C ASN A 2 -18.45 14.60 -12.85
N ALA A 3 -17.53 15.50 -12.52
CA ALA A 3 -16.11 15.17 -12.52
C ALA A 3 -15.83 14.22 -11.34
N GLU A 4 -15.24 13.05 -11.61
CA GLU A 4 -14.66 12.22 -10.55
C GLU A 4 -13.50 13.00 -9.94
N ILE A 5 -13.70 13.51 -8.72
CA ILE A 5 -12.61 14.13 -7.95
C ILE A 5 -11.72 13.01 -7.45
N ARG A 6 -10.63 12.75 -8.17
CA ARG A 6 -9.58 11.84 -7.69
C ARG A 6 -8.76 12.57 -6.63
N PRO A 7 -8.64 12.00 -5.40
CA PRO A 7 -7.76 12.57 -4.39
C PRO A 7 -6.33 12.67 -4.94
N ILE A 8 -5.67 13.80 -4.68
CA ILE A 8 -4.24 13.94 -5.00
C ILE A 8 -3.47 12.94 -4.13
N LYS A 9 -2.71 12.05 -4.77
CA LYS A 9 -1.87 11.07 -4.07
C LYS A 9 -0.72 11.76 -3.35
N THR A 10 -0.41 11.30 -2.14
CA THR A 10 0.78 11.73 -1.40
C THR A 10 2.05 11.11 -2.00
N ALA A 11 3.22 11.61 -1.57
CA ALA A 11 4.50 11.01 -1.93
C ALA A 11 4.60 9.56 -1.45
N ALA A 12 4.18 9.28 -0.22
CA ALA A 12 4.12 7.92 0.32
C ALA A 12 3.20 6.99 -0.48
N GLU A 13 1.98 7.41 -0.82
CA GLU A 13 1.04 6.62 -1.63
C GLU A 13 1.62 6.30 -3.01
N THR A 14 2.24 7.29 -3.64
CA THR A 14 2.91 7.13 -4.95
C THR A 14 4.07 6.14 -4.86
N ALA A 15 4.90 6.24 -3.81
CA ALA A 15 6.03 5.34 -3.60
C ALA A 15 5.57 3.91 -3.28
N LEU A 16 4.50 3.72 -2.50
CA LEU A 16 3.90 2.40 -2.25
C LEU A 16 3.39 1.74 -3.55
N ALA A 17 2.76 2.51 -4.44
CA ALA A 17 2.34 2.02 -5.76
C ALA A 17 3.51 1.61 -6.64
N ALA A 18 4.57 2.41 -6.69
CA ALA A 18 5.80 2.08 -7.41
C ALA A 18 6.45 0.80 -6.86
N ASN A 19 6.56 0.69 -5.53
CA ASN A 19 7.13 -0.48 -4.87
C ASN A 19 6.34 -1.75 -5.21
N PHE A 20 5.00 -1.71 -5.11
CA PHE A 20 4.16 -2.85 -5.46
C PHE A 20 4.33 -3.26 -6.93
N ALA A 21 4.31 -2.30 -7.85
CA ALA A 21 4.49 -2.58 -9.28
C ALA A 21 5.83 -3.27 -9.57
N ALA A 22 6.90 -2.83 -8.90
CA ALA A 22 8.24 -3.41 -9.05
C ALA A 22 8.33 -4.85 -8.51
N ILE A 23 7.74 -5.15 -7.35
CA ILE A 23 7.88 -6.48 -6.74
C ILE A 23 6.84 -7.50 -7.18
N ARG A 24 5.68 -7.06 -7.70
CA ARG A 24 4.56 -7.94 -8.06
C ARG A 24 4.97 -9.18 -8.87
N PRO A 25 5.89 -9.12 -9.85
CA PRO A 25 6.30 -10.29 -10.63
C PRO A 25 7.08 -11.34 -9.82
N ALA A 26 7.76 -10.93 -8.74
CA ALA A 26 8.59 -11.80 -7.90
C ALA A 26 7.85 -12.36 -6.67
N LEU A 27 6.61 -11.93 -6.43
CA LEU A 27 5.84 -12.39 -5.27
C LEU A 27 5.33 -13.83 -5.45
N PRO A 28 5.37 -14.66 -4.40
CA PRO A 28 4.91 -16.04 -4.47
C PRO A 28 3.39 -16.13 -4.69
N GLY A 29 2.95 -17.23 -5.28
CA GLY A 29 1.53 -17.52 -5.55
C GLY A 29 1.10 -17.08 -6.94
N ALA A 30 0.82 -18.07 -7.79
CA ALA A 30 0.36 -17.90 -9.17
C ALA A 30 -1.19 -17.89 -9.28
N GLY A 31 -1.70 -17.59 -10.47
CA GLY A 31 -3.12 -17.70 -10.80
C GLY A 31 -4.02 -16.83 -9.90
N SER A 32 -4.95 -17.49 -9.19
CA SER A 32 -5.95 -16.81 -8.34
C SER A 32 -5.33 -15.95 -7.23
N VAL A 33 -4.19 -16.36 -6.67
CA VAL A 33 -3.50 -15.62 -5.61
C VAL A 33 -2.91 -14.31 -6.16
N ALA A 34 -2.31 -14.35 -7.34
CA ALA A 34 -1.80 -13.15 -8.01
C ALA A 34 -2.95 -12.17 -8.34
N ALA A 35 -4.07 -12.69 -8.83
CA ALA A 35 -5.27 -11.88 -9.12
C ALA A 35 -5.86 -11.23 -7.86
N LEU A 36 -5.97 -11.97 -6.75
CA LEU A 36 -6.47 -11.45 -5.47
C LEU A 36 -5.59 -10.30 -4.97
N ARG A 37 -4.27 -10.45 -5.08
CA ARG A 37 -3.30 -9.43 -4.68
C ARG A 37 -3.44 -8.16 -5.51
N GLU A 38 -3.56 -8.30 -6.83
CA GLU A 38 -3.77 -7.16 -7.71
C GLU A 38 -5.10 -6.45 -7.42
N HIS A 39 -6.17 -7.20 -7.19
CA HIS A 39 -7.47 -6.63 -6.83
C HIS A 39 -7.43 -5.91 -5.46
N ALA A 40 -6.72 -6.48 -4.47
CA ALA A 40 -6.51 -5.83 -3.18
C ALA A 40 -5.73 -4.52 -3.35
N PHE A 41 -4.63 -4.53 -4.13
CA PHE A 41 -3.84 -3.33 -4.34
C PHE A 41 -4.59 -2.24 -5.12
N LYS A 42 -5.41 -2.60 -6.13
CA LYS A 42 -6.26 -1.63 -6.85
C LYS A 42 -7.23 -0.92 -5.91
N ARG A 43 -7.84 -1.63 -4.96
CA ARG A 43 -8.71 -1.03 -3.94
C ARG A 43 -7.94 -0.10 -3.01
N PHE A 44 -6.76 -0.53 -2.56
CA PHE A 44 -5.86 0.32 -1.77
C PHE A 44 -5.46 1.59 -2.53
N ASP A 45 -5.06 1.47 -3.79
CA ASP A 45 -4.61 2.58 -4.63
C ASP A 45 -5.71 3.61 -4.92
N ALA A 46 -6.96 3.14 -5.03
CA ALA A 46 -8.14 3.99 -5.18
C ALA A 46 -8.55 4.68 -3.87
N ALA A 47 -8.43 4.00 -2.73
CA ALA A 47 -8.79 4.53 -1.41
C ALA A 47 -7.71 5.45 -0.82
N GLY A 48 -6.44 5.19 -1.14
CA GLY A 48 -5.29 5.87 -0.54
C GLY A 48 -5.01 5.41 0.90
N LEU A 49 -4.10 6.14 1.56
CA LEU A 49 -3.86 5.96 2.98
C LEU A 49 -5.06 6.49 3.78
N PRO A 50 -5.48 5.77 4.83
CA PRO A 50 -6.59 6.19 5.64
C PRO A 50 -6.28 7.46 6.44
N HIS A 51 -7.32 8.26 6.68
CA HIS A 51 -7.24 9.58 7.31
C HIS A 51 -8.52 9.88 8.11
N ARG A 52 -8.53 10.97 8.88
CA ARG A 52 -9.61 11.28 9.86
C ARG A 52 -11.03 11.49 9.32
N ARG A 53 -11.26 11.47 8.00
CA ARG A 53 -12.62 11.49 7.42
C ARG A 53 -13.22 10.09 7.29
N VAL A 54 -12.39 9.05 7.44
CA VAL A 54 -12.83 7.67 7.63
C VAL A 54 -13.04 7.48 9.13
N GLU A 55 -14.26 7.10 9.53
CA GLU A 55 -14.65 7.07 10.95
C GLU A 55 -13.80 6.09 11.76
N GLU A 56 -13.43 4.94 11.18
CA GLU A 56 -12.53 3.98 11.81
C GLU A 56 -11.12 4.54 12.09
N TRP A 57 -10.75 5.65 11.44
CA TRP A 57 -9.46 6.34 11.57
C TRP A 57 -9.58 7.72 12.21
N LYS A 58 -10.70 8.00 12.91
CA LYS A 58 -10.97 9.30 13.53
C LYS A 58 -9.82 9.84 14.37
N TYR A 59 -9.15 8.94 15.09
CA TYR A 59 -8.11 9.26 16.06
C TYR A 59 -6.70 8.93 15.58
N THR A 60 -6.52 8.45 14.35
CA THR A 60 -5.21 8.12 13.79
C THR A 60 -5.17 8.51 12.32
N ASP A 61 -4.41 9.56 12.00
CA ASP A 61 -4.29 10.01 10.61
C ASP A 61 -3.05 9.38 9.96
N LEU A 62 -3.18 8.16 9.44
CA LEU A 62 -2.04 7.47 8.84
C LEU A 62 -1.51 8.22 7.62
N ARG A 63 -2.39 8.81 6.80
CA ARG A 63 -2.00 9.61 5.64
C ARG A 63 -1.15 10.81 6.02
N ALA A 64 -1.43 11.48 7.14
CA ALA A 64 -0.61 12.58 7.64
C ALA A 64 0.68 12.10 8.34
N LEU A 65 0.62 10.97 9.05
CA LEU A 65 1.78 10.41 9.77
C LEU A 65 2.83 9.83 8.82
N MET A 66 2.39 9.16 7.75
CA MET A 66 3.26 8.50 6.77
C MET A 66 3.61 9.44 5.62
N ARG A 67 4.60 10.30 5.84
CA ARG A 67 5.09 11.25 4.81
C ARG A 67 5.79 10.54 3.65
N ASP A 68 6.58 9.51 3.96
CA ASP A 68 7.38 8.75 3.01
C ASP A 68 7.11 7.25 3.16
N ALA A 69 7.19 6.51 2.06
CA ALA A 69 7.22 5.05 2.10
C ALA A 69 8.64 4.57 2.36
N MET A 70 8.84 3.86 3.47
CA MET A 70 10.11 3.20 3.75
C MET A 70 10.38 2.09 2.74
N PRO A 71 11.67 1.82 2.43
CA PRO A 71 12.03 0.72 1.55
C PRO A 71 11.54 -0.61 2.11
N LEU A 72 11.31 -1.57 1.22
CA LEU A 72 10.98 -2.92 1.64
C LEU A 72 12.13 -3.50 2.47
N ALA A 73 11.79 -4.15 3.57
CA ALA A 73 12.77 -4.84 4.39
C ALA A 73 13.48 -5.93 3.57
N GLY A 74 14.78 -6.06 3.78
CA GLY A 74 15.54 -7.18 3.23
C GLY A 74 15.08 -8.53 3.81
N PRO A 75 15.58 -9.65 3.25
CA PRO A 75 15.34 -10.96 3.81
C PRO A 75 15.74 -11.03 5.30
N PRO A 76 15.00 -11.77 6.14
CA PRO A 76 15.36 -11.93 7.55
C PRO A 76 16.72 -12.61 7.68
N ASP A 77 17.53 -12.12 8.61
CA ASP A 77 18.82 -12.70 8.94
C ASP A 77 18.68 -14.04 9.70
N ALA A 78 19.80 -14.72 9.95
CA ALA A 78 19.79 -16.01 10.63
C ALA A 78 19.29 -15.92 12.08
N ALA A 79 19.53 -14.81 12.78
CA ALA A 79 19.08 -14.61 14.15
C ALA A 79 17.56 -14.39 14.22
N ALA A 80 17.00 -13.67 13.25
CA ALA A 80 15.56 -13.45 13.12
C ALA A 80 14.78 -14.74 12.80
N LYS A 81 15.39 -15.68 12.06
CA LYS A 81 14.78 -16.98 11.73
C LYS A 81 14.86 -18.01 12.86
N ALA A 82 15.75 -17.83 13.84
CA ALA A 82 15.98 -18.78 14.92
C ALA A 82 15.04 -18.62 16.14
N ARG A 83 14.14 -17.64 16.10
CA ARG A 83 13.11 -17.38 17.13
C ARG A 83 11.77 -17.94 16.67
#